data_AF-A0A8S1SM68-F1
#
_entry.id   AF-A0A8S1SM68-F1
#
_cell.length_a   1.000
_cell.length_b   1.000
_cell.length_c   1.000
_cell.angle_alpha   90.00
_cell.angle_beta   90.00
_cell.angle_gamma   90.00
#
_symmetry.space_group_name_H-M   'P 1'
#
loop_
_entity.id
_entity.type
_entity.pdbx_description
1 polymer ?
#
loop_
_entity_poly.entity_id
_entity_poly.type
_entity_poly.pdbx_seq_one_letter_code
_entity_poly.pdbx_strand_id
1 'polypeptide(L)'
;MCSRGIFQLKFLQIFYCDYGGSSAKIRLFLPTLIEHPLLNQPKINLQIYMKKNTHPYLNGIYVNGYQKQISLKGLEDDQEIIDRIALLRNSFGQQSVRHAGRKVTTLTPSIQGGWNENLFKTNIYPRHQMEISRSYPPVEVPEPRIVPRDKPIDVYEKRVDPYQQIQKPKLGVKKATNI
;
A
#
# COMPACT_ATOMS: atom_id res chain seq x y z
N MET A 1 -33.84 7.34 -7.57
CA MET A 1 -32.57 7.68 -6.96
C MET A 1 -32.54 9.15 -6.75
N CYS A 2 -32.12 9.51 -5.55
CA CYS A 2 -32.19 10.85 -5.02
C CYS A 2 -30.83 11.14 -4.39
N SER A 3 -30.35 12.37 -4.56
CA SER A 3 -29.19 12.87 -3.83
C SER A 3 -29.63 14.13 -3.11
N ARG A 4 -29.49 14.14 -1.78
CA ARG A 4 -29.84 15.30 -0.92
C ARG A 4 -31.28 15.83 -1.16
N GLY A 5 -32.26 14.94 -1.31
CA GLY A 5 -33.67 15.32 -1.53
C GLY A 5 -34.05 15.63 -2.99
N ILE A 6 -33.08 15.65 -3.90
CA ILE A 6 -33.28 15.93 -5.33
C ILE A 6 -33.30 14.63 -6.15
N PHE A 7 -34.42 14.39 -6.83
CA PHE A 7 -34.53 13.30 -7.79
C PHE A 7 -33.64 13.55 -9.00
N GLN A 8 -32.88 12.52 -9.38
CA GLN A 8 -31.92 12.64 -10.47
C GLN A 8 -32.56 12.45 -11.84
N LEU A 9 -33.63 11.66 -11.93
CA LEU A 9 -34.41 11.49 -13.15
C LEU A 9 -35.32 12.71 -13.33
N LYS A 10 -35.20 13.41 -14.47
CA LYS A 10 -35.95 14.63 -14.77
C LYS A 10 -37.09 14.36 -15.75
N PHE A 11 -36.81 13.64 -16.83
CA PHE A 11 -37.80 13.22 -17.81
C PHE A 11 -37.81 11.71 -17.93
N LEU A 12 -39.01 11.14 -17.93
CA LEU A 12 -39.22 9.76 -18.34
C LEU A 12 -40.02 9.79 -19.64
N GLN A 13 -39.40 9.36 -20.73
CA GLN A 13 -40.00 9.35 -22.04
C GLN A 13 -40.35 7.91 -22.44
N ILE A 14 -41.58 7.69 -22.87
CA ILE A 14 -42.06 6.40 -23.37
C ILE A 14 -42.25 6.51 -24.88
N PHE A 15 -41.56 5.67 -25.64
CA PHE A 15 -41.71 5.57 -27.08
C PHE A 15 -42.40 4.26 -27.43
N TYR A 16 -43.44 4.34 -28.27
CA TYR A 16 -44.16 3.15 -28.76
C TYR A 16 -44.71 3.36 -30.18
N CYS A 17 -45.08 2.27 -30.85
CA CYS A 17 -45.71 2.29 -32.17
C CYS A 17 -47.21 1.98 -32.04
N ASP A 18 -48.04 2.53 -32.92
CA ASP A 18 -49.49 2.33 -33.00
C ASP A 18 -49.87 0.95 -33.60
N TYR A 19 -49.13 0.48 -34.60
CA TYR A 19 -49.48 -0.73 -35.37
C TYR A 19 -48.61 -1.96 -35.07
N GLY A 20 -47.41 -1.79 -34.52
CA GLY A 20 -46.47 -2.91 -34.32
C GLY A 20 -46.84 -3.86 -33.17
N GLY A 21 -46.70 -5.17 -33.38
CA GLY A 21 -46.95 -6.19 -32.34
C GLY A 21 -46.07 -6.04 -31.09
N SER A 22 -44.80 -5.64 -31.27
CA SER A 22 -43.89 -5.39 -30.14
C SER A 22 -44.33 -4.27 -29.19
N SER A 23 -45.22 -3.36 -29.63
CA SER A 23 -45.79 -2.29 -28.80
C SER A 23 -47.20 -2.60 -28.29
N ALA A 24 -47.77 -3.77 -28.62
CA ALA A 24 -49.15 -4.10 -28.27
C ALA A 24 -49.41 -4.02 -26.76
N LYS A 25 -48.51 -4.61 -25.96
CA LYS A 25 -48.61 -4.59 -24.51
C LYS A 25 -48.57 -3.16 -23.94
N ILE A 26 -47.64 -2.33 -24.42
CA ILE A 26 -47.54 -0.92 -24.00
C ILE A 26 -48.81 -0.16 -24.32
N ARG A 27 -49.43 -0.37 -25.49
CA ARG A 27 -50.69 0.31 -25.85
C ARG A 27 -51.83 -0.05 -24.89
N LEU A 28 -51.93 -1.33 -24.50
CA LEU A 28 -52.94 -1.81 -23.56
C LEU A 28 -52.69 -1.28 -22.14
N PHE A 29 -51.42 -1.23 -21.73
CA PHE A 29 -51.02 -0.83 -20.38
C PHE A 29 -50.89 0.68 -20.19
N LEU A 30 -50.80 1.47 -21.27
CA LEU A 30 -50.54 2.91 -21.18
C LEU A 30 -51.55 3.68 -20.28
N PRO A 31 -52.88 3.43 -20.36
CA PRO A 31 -53.84 4.15 -19.53
C PRO A 31 -53.63 3.90 -18.03
N THR A 32 -53.47 2.63 -17.64
CA THR A 32 -53.23 2.25 -16.24
C THR A 32 -51.84 2.69 -15.76
N LEU A 33 -50.86 2.69 -16.67
CA LEU A 33 -49.50 3.12 -16.38
C LEU A 33 -49.43 4.62 -16.03
N ILE A 34 -50.16 5.48 -16.73
CA ILE A 34 -50.17 6.93 -16.47
C ILE A 34 -50.68 7.24 -15.05
N GLU A 35 -51.70 6.50 -14.58
CA GLU A 35 -52.26 6.65 -13.25
C GLU A 35 -51.37 6.05 -12.15
N HIS A 36 -50.38 5.24 -12.53
CA HIS A 36 -49.54 4.53 -11.59
C HIS A 36 -48.77 5.50 -10.66
N PRO A 37 -48.75 5.26 -9.34
CA PRO A 37 -48.15 6.18 -8.36
C PRO A 37 -46.65 6.43 -8.54
N LEU A 38 -45.96 5.56 -9.28
CA LEU A 38 -44.55 5.77 -9.62
C LEU A 38 -44.34 6.89 -10.65
N LEU A 39 -45.32 7.12 -11.53
CA LEU A 39 -45.30 8.13 -12.58
C LEU A 39 -46.10 9.37 -12.18
N ASN A 40 -47.15 9.18 -11.39
CA ASN A 40 -47.98 10.25 -10.85
C ASN A 40 -47.25 10.98 -9.70
N GLN A 41 -46.07 11.55 -9.99
CA GLN A 41 -45.28 12.34 -9.06
C GLN A 41 -44.91 13.68 -9.69
N PRO A 42 -45.10 14.81 -9.00
CA PRO A 42 -44.85 16.14 -9.57
C PRO A 42 -43.38 16.40 -9.93
N LYS A 43 -42.46 15.53 -9.49
CA LYS A 43 -41.02 15.69 -9.66
C LYS A 43 -40.49 15.06 -10.95
N ILE A 44 -41.27 14.19 -11.61
CA ILE A 44 -40.87 13.48 -12.83
C ILE A 44 -41.79 13.93 -13.96
N ASN A 45 -41.21 14.47 -15.03
CA ASN A 45 -41.97 14.83 -16.21
C ASN A 45 -42.14 13.59 -17.10
N LEU A 46 -43.35 13.04 -17.13
CA LEU A 46 -43.72 11.96 -18.04
C LEU A 46 -43.98 12.53 -19.44
N GLN A 47 -43.35 11.94 -20.45
CA GLN A 47 -43.58 12.27 -21.85
C GLN A 47 -43.85 10.99 -22.63
N ILE A 48 -44.85 11.04 -23.51
CA ILE A 48 -45.27 9.89 -24.29
C ILE A 48 -45.18 10.26 -25.76
N TYR A 49 -44.49 9.44 -26.53
CA TYR A 49 -44.24 9.67 -27.95
C TYR A 49 -44.65 8.44 -28.76
N MET A 50 -45.51 8.68 -29.75
CA MET A 50 -45.80 7.68 -30.76
C MET A 50 -44.77 7.81 -31.90
N LYS A 51 -44.02 6.75 -32.15
CA LYS A 51 -43.00 6.67 -33.20
C LYS A 51 -43.24 5.43 -34.07
N LYS A 52 -43.73 5.67 -35.29
CA LYS A 52 -44.01 4.63 -36.28
C LYS A 52 -42.76 3.81 -36.61
N ASN A 53 -42.96 2.53 -36.92
CA ASN A 53 -41.92 1.60 -37.36
C ASN A 53 -40.73 1.46 -36.39
N THR A 54 -40.95 1.69 -35.09
CA THR A 54 -39.91 1.49 -34.07
C THR A 54 -40.37 0.59 -32.94
N HIS A 55 -39.44 -0.21 -32.40
CA HIS A 55 -39.70 -1.00 -31.19
C HIS A 55 -39.87 -0.08 -29.98
N PRO A 56 -40.68 -0.47 -28.99
CA PRO A 56 -40.91 0.39 -27.83
C PRO A 56 -39.68 0.42 -26.91
N TYR A 57 -39.41 1.59 -26.34
CA TYR A 57 -38.34 1.80 -25.38
C TYR A 57 -38.66 2.94 -24.42
N LEU A 58 -38.04 2.89 -23.25
CA LEU A 58 -38.01 3.98 -22.29
C LEU A 58 -36.72 4.76 -22.50
N ASN A 59 -36.81 6.09 -22.37
CA ASN A 59 -35.66 6.97 -22.29
C ASN A 59 -35.74 7.80 -21.00
N GLY A 60 -34.79 7.59 -20.10
CA GLY A 60 -34.65 8.39 -18.89
C GLY A 60 -33.61 9.48 -19.09
N ILE A 61 -34.02 10.74 -18.97
CA ILE A 61 -33.13 11.90 -19.02
C ILE A 61 -32.91 12.41 -17.60
N TYR A 62 -31.65 12.45 -17.18
CA TYR A 62 -31.25 12.84 -15.84
C TYR A 62 -30.89 14.32 -15.77
N VAL A 63 -30.85 14.88 -14.55
CA VAL A 63 -30.55 16.30 -14.30
C VAL A 63 -29.20 16.73 -14.88
N ASN A 64 -28.22 15.82 -14.88
CA ASN A 64 -26.89 16.07 -15.45
C ASN A 64 -26.82 15.92 -16.98
N GLY A 65 -27.95 15.69 -17.66
CA GLY A 65 -28.01 15.50 -19.11
C GLY A 65 -27.71 14.07 -19.58
N TYR A 66 -27.34 13.15 -18.68
CA TYR A 66 -27.18 11.74 -19.02
C TYR A 66 -28.50 11.16 -19.52
N GLN A 67 -28.42 10.27 -20.49
CA GLN A 67 -29.58 9.57 -21.05
C GLN A 67 -29.39 8.08 -20.92
N LYS A 68 -30.44 7.38 -20.47
CA LYS A 68 -30.44 5.92 -20.36
C LYS A 68 -31.65 5.36 -21.07
N GLN A 69 -31.39 4.60 -22.12
CA GLN A 69 -32.43 3.93 -22.89
C GLN A 69 -32.55 2.46 -22.48
N ILE A 70 -33.79 1.97 -22.36
CA ILE A 70 -34.11 0.58 -22.03
C ILE A 70 -35.19 0.10 -22.99
N SER A 71 -34.96 -1.02 -23.67
CA SER A 71 -35.95 -1.62 -24.56
C SER A 71 -37.12 -2.23 -23.77
N LEU A 72 -38.32 -2.15 -24.37
CA LEU A 72 -39.54 -2.80 -23.89
C LEU A 72 -40.04 -3.89 -24.86
N LYS A 73 -39.19 -4.28 -25.81
CA LYS A 73 -39.53 -5.28 -26.83
C LYS A 73 -39.67 -6.66 -26.17
N GLY A 74 -40.82 -7.30 -26.39
CA GLY A 74 -41.06 -8.68 -25.97
C GLY A 74 -41.35 -8.84 -24.48
N LEU A 75 -41.68 -7.75 -23.78
CA LEU A 75 -42.22 -7.82 -22.42
C LEU A 75 -43.72 -8.11 -22.51
N GLU A 76 -44.16 -9.16 -21.83
CA GLU A 76 -45.57 -9.58 -21.79
C GLU A 76 -46.22 -9.23 -20.45
N ASP A 77 -45.42 -9.16 -19.38
CA ASP A 77 -45.89 -8.85 -18.04
C ASP A 77 -45.85 -7.33 -17.79
N ASP A 78 -46.94 -6.81 -17.20
CA ASP A 78 -47.05 -5.42 -16.78
C ASP A 78 -46.04 -5.08 -15.68
N GLN A 79 -45.77 -6.05 -14.80
CA GLN A 79 -44.81 -5.86 -13.71
C GLN A 79 -43.40 -5.62 -14.23
N GLU A 80 -42.98 -6.30 -15.30
CA GLU A 80 -41.66 -6.09 -15.91
C GLU A 80 -41.49 -4.66 -16.44
N ILE A 81 -42.54 -4.08 -17.03
CA ILE A 81 -42.54 -2.71 -17.51
C ILE A 81 -42.38 -1.74 -16.33
N ILE A 82 -43.14 -1.97 -15.25
CA ILE A 82 -43.03 -1.20 -14.00
C ILE A 82 -41.61 -1.30 -13.44
N ASP A 83 -41.01 -2.49 -13.44
CA ASP A 83 -39.65 -2.71 -12.93
C ASP A 83 -38.60 -1.96 -13.75
N ARG A 84 -38.76 -1.87 -15.08
CA ARG A 84 -37.87 -1.05 -15.93
C ARG A 84 -38.01 0.43 -15.65
N ILE A 85 -39.23 0.91 -15.40
CA ILE A 85 -39.48 2.29 -14.97
C ILE A 85 -38.83 2.55 -13.60
N ALA A 86 -39.03 1.63 -12.65
CA ALA A 86 -38.44 1.69 -11.32
C ALA A 86 -36.90 1.69 -11.40
N LEU A 87 -36.30 0.93 -12.31
CA LEU A 87 -34.87 0.91 -12.54
C LEU A 87 -34.35 2.27 -13.03
N LEU A 88 -35.00 2.89 -14.01
CA LEU A 88 -34.64 4.24 -14.47
C LEU A 88 -34.79 5.26 -13.35
N ARG A 89 -35.92 5.20 -12.64
CA ARG A 89 -36.17 6.03 -11.48
C ARG A 89 -35.08 5.84 -10.44
N ASN A 90 -34.67 4.61 -10.13
CA ASN A 90 -33.72 4.23 -9.08
C ASN A 90 -32.25 4.22 -9.49
N SER A 91 -31.92 4.70 -10.69
CA SER A 91 -30.54 4.88 -11.11
C SER A 91 -30.09 6.34 -11.01
N PHE A 92 -28.77 6.52 -10.93
CA PHE A 92 -28.12 7.80 -11.15
C PHE A 92 -27.92 8.03 -12.65
N GLY A 93 -27.72 9.29 -13.04
CA GLY A 93 -27.37 9.68 -14.41
C GLY A 93 -25.92 9.35 -14.77
N GLN A 94 -25.48 8.12 -14.53
CA GLN A 94 -24.13 7.66 -14.85
C GLN A 94 -24.15 6.18 -15.22
N GLN A 95 -23.03 5.70 -15.77
CA GLN A 95 -22.83 4.28 -16.00
C GLN A 95 -22.81 3.50 -14.68
N SER A 96 -23.17 2.21 -14.75
CA SER A 96 -23.13 1.33 -13.59
C SER A 96 -21.71 1.24 -13.03
N VAL A 97 -21.57 1.50 -11.73
CA VAL A 97 -20.30 1.37 -11.03
C VAL A 97 -19.93 -0.10 -10.90
N ARG A 98 -18.64 -0.42 -11.02
CA ARG A 98 -18.15 -1.79 -10.82
C ARG A 98 -18.40 -2.24 -9.39
N HIS A 99 -18.89 -3.46 -9.23
CA HIS A 99 -19.14 -4.05 -7.90
C HIS A 99 -17.88 -4.59 -7.22
N ALA A 100 -16.81 -4.82 -7.96
CA ALA A 100 -15.54 -5.33 -7.43
C ALA A 100 -14.70 -4.21 -6.77
N GLY A 101 -13.88 -4.59 -5.80
CA GLY A 101 -12.93 -3.67 -5.13
C GLY A 101 -13.48 -3.05 -3.84
N ARG A 102 -13.00 -1.84 -3.53
CA ARG A 102 -13.37 -1.11 -2.29
C ARG A 102 -14.82 -0.63 -2.38
N LYS A 103 -15.67 -1.11 -1.46
CA LYS A 103 -17.11 -0.81 -1.43
C LYS A 103 -17.47 0.55 -0.83
N VAL A 104 -16.52 1.18 -0.13
CA VAL A 104 -16.70 2.47 0.53
C VAL A 104 -15.79 3.48 -0.14
N THR A 105 -16.39 4.54 -0.68
CA THR A 105 -15.68 5.69 -1.23
C THR A 105 -15.81 6.85 -0.24
N THR A 106 -14.67 7.34 0.26
CA THR A 106 -14.63 8.47 1.19
C THR A 106 -13.62 9.50 0.71
N LEU A 107 -13.96 10.78 0.83
CA LEU A 107 -13.02 11.88 0.60
C LEU A 107 -12.05 12.04 1.78
N THR A 108 -12.46 11.60 2.96
CA THR A 108 -11.69 11.67 4.20
C THR A 108 -11.35 10.24 4.66
N PRO A 109 -10.24 9.65 4.18
CA PRO A 109 -9.89 8.26 4.50
C PRO A 109 -9.39 8.08 5.94
N SER A 110 -8.89 9.14 6.59
CA SER A 110 -8.50 9.14 8.00
C SER A 110 -9.06 10.37 8.71
N ILE A 111 -9.41 10.22 9.98
CA ILE A 111 -9.89 11.29 10.86
C ILE A 111 -8.72 11.87 11.67
N GLN A 112 -7.84 11.01 12.18
CA GLN A 112 -6.72 11.40 13.05
C GLN A 112 -5.46 11.81 12.27
N GLY A 113 -5.39 11.44 10.99
CA GLY A 113 -4.19 11.57 10.16
C GLY A 113 -3.76 10.21 9.62
N GLY A 114 -3.17 10.20 8.42
CA GLY A 114 -2.48 9.01 7.93
C GLY A 114 -1.19 8.78 8.68
N TRP A 115 -0.69 7.55 8.69
CA TRP A 115 0.65 7.28 9.18
C TRP A 115 1.68 8.04 8.35
N ASN A 116 2.68 8.62 9.00
CA ASN A 116 3.89 9.13 8.36
C ASN A 116 5.11 8.74 9.20
N GLU A 117 6.29 8.83 8.59
CA GLU A 117 7.56 8.39 9.20
C GLU A 117 7.85 9.12 10.52
N ASN A 118 7.52 10.41 10.59
CA ASN A 118 7.77 11.27 11.76
C ASN A 118 6.64 11.27 12.80
N LEU A 119 5.60 10.42 12.64
CA LEU A 119 4.42 10.43 13.50
C LEU A 119 4.77 10.01 14.94
N PHE A 120 5.66 9.04 15.07
CA PHE A 120 6.09 8.50 16.34
C PHE A 120 7.55 8.87 16.61
N LYS A 121 7.85 9.33 17.84
CA LYS A 121 9.22 9.69 18.26
C LYS A 121 10.22 8.53 18.14
N THR A 122 9.75 7.28 18.14
CA THR A 122 10.56 6.07 17.93
C THR A 122 11.00 5.87 16.48
N ASN A 123 10.36 6.56 15.53
CA ASN A 123 10.63 6.51 14.09
C ASN A 123 11.26 7.82 13.58
N ILE A 124 11.93 8.61 14.43
CA ILE A 124 12.60 9.82 13.95
C ILE A 124 13.69 9.39 12.96
N TYR A 125 13.44 9.63 11.67
CA TYR A 125 14.43 9.47 10.61
C TYR A 125 15.20 10.79 10.44
N PRO A 126 16.53 10.74 10.29
CA PRO A 126 17.35 9.54 10.13
C PRO A 126 17.64 8.81 11.45
N ARG A 127 17.43 7.49 11.44
CA ARG A 127 17.84 6.62 12.56
C ARG A 127 19.36 6.49 12.54
N HIS A 128 20.00 6.78 13.67
CA HIS A 128 21.41 6.48 13.86
C HIS A 128 21.53 5.02 14.32
N GLN A 129 22.33 4.23 13.61
CA GLN A 129 22.72 2.89 14.04
C GLN A 129 24.13 2.95 14.62
N MET A 130 24.34 2.31 15.77
CA MET A 130 25.70 2.20 16.31
C MET A 130 26.50 1.19 15.50
N GLU A 131 27.77 1.49 15.28
CA GLU A 131 28.71 0.54 14.70
C GLU A 131 28.93 -0.65 15.64
N ILE A 132 29.24 -1.82 15.08
CA ILE A 132 29.46 -3.03 15.86
C ILE A 132 30.83 -2.96 16.51
N SER A 133 30.89 -2.71 17.81
CA SER A 133 32.12 -2.80 18.59
C SER A 133 32.36 -4.23 19.09
N ARG A 134 33.51 -4.83 18.76
CA ARG A 134 33.93 -6.12 19.32
C ARG A 134 34.81 -5.88 20.54
N SER A 135 34.35 -6.31 21.72
CA SER A 135 35.20 -6.38 22.92
C SER A 135 35.69 -7.82 23.11
N TYR A 136 37.00 -8.00 23.18
CA TYR A 136 37.59 -9.28 23.57
C TYR A 136 37.74 -9.30 25.09
N PRO A 137 37.31 -10.38 25.80
CA PRO A 137 37.57 -10.48 27.22
C PRO A 137 39.09 -10.44 27.45
N PRO A 138 39.56 -9.80 28.53
CA PRO A 138 40.98 -9.83 28.86
C PRO A 138 41.44 -11.28 28.98
N VAL A 139 42.53 -11.61 28.28
CA VAL A 139 43.13 -12.93 28.40
C VAL A 139 43.76 -12.99 29.79
N GLU A 140 43.22 -13.83 30.66
CA GLU A 140 43.88 -14.19 31.91
C GLU A 140 45.15 -14.96 31.55
N VAL A 141 46.28 -14.25 31.54
CA VAL A 141 47.59 -14.90 31.40
C VAL A 141 47.91 -15.51 32.76
N PRO A 142 47.98 -16.84 32.90
CA PRO A 142 48.38 -17.43 34.16
C PRO A 142 49.80 -16.97 34.49
N GLU A 143 50.04 -16.57 35.73
CA GLU A 143 51.39 -16.20 36.17
C GLU A 143 52.37 -17.36 35.87
N PRO A 144 53.58 -17.06 35.37
CA PRO A 144 54.53 -18.11 35.04
C PRO A 144 54.87 -18.88 36.30
N ARG A 145 54.64 -20.20 36.26
CA ARG A 145 55.05 -21.08 37.35
C ARG A 145 56.57 -21.12 37.40
N ILE A 146 57.15 -20.47 38.41
CA ILE A 146 58.58 -20.60 38.71
C ILE A 146 58.78 -22.02 39.26
N VAL A 147 59.38 -22.90 38.46
CA VAL A 147 59.75 -24.24 38.91
C VAL A 147 61.18 -24.16 39.45
N PRO A 148 61.43 -24.51 40.73
CA PRO A 148 62.78 -24.62 41.26
C PRO A 148 63.56 -25.67 40.46
N ARG A 149 64.81 -25.38 40.14
CA ARG A 149 65.66 -26.30 39.40
C ARG A 149 66.20 -27.37 40.35
N ASP A 150 66.11 -28.64 39.95
CA ASP A 150 66.53 -29.77 40.78
C ASP A 150 68.05 -29.89 40.97
N LYS A 151 68.86 -29.24 40.13
CA LYS A 151 70.33 -29.27 40.22
C LYS A 151 70.92 -27.86 40.29
N PRO A 152 71.84 -27.59 41.24
CA PRO A 152 72.55 -26.32 41.29
C PRO A 152 73.42 -26.16 40.04
N ILE A 153 73.44 -24.94 39.49
CA ILE A 153 74.41 -24.56 38.47
C ILE A 153 75.64 -24.04 39.21
N ASP A 154 76.79 -24.64 38.94
CA ASP A 154 78.08 -24.05 39.27
C ASP A 154 78.38 -22.95 38.24
N VAL A 155 78.06 -21.70 38.58
CA VAL A 155 78.29 -20.51 37.70
C VAL A 155 79.79 -20.18 37.56
N TYR A 156 80.67 -20.96 38.21
CA TYR A 156 82.11 -20.72 38.30
C TYR A 156 82.95 -21.51 37.28
N GLU A 157 82.43 -21.82 36.09
CA GLU A 157 83.31 -22.17 34.98
C GLU A 157 84.15 -20.94 34.58
N LYS A 158 85.44 -21.04 34.91
CA LYS A 158 86.55 -20.11 34.69
C LYS A 158 86.31 -19.15 33.51
N ARG A 159 86.06 -17.87 33.80
CA ARG A 159 86.42 -16.80 32.85
C ARG A 159 87.94 -16.84 32.70
N VAL A 160 88.43 -17.34 31.58
CA VAL A 160 89.85 -17.17 31.24
C VAL A 160 90.02 -15.73 30.77
N ASP A 161 90.64 -14.88 31.59
CA ASP A 161 90.91 -13.48 31.22
C ASP A 161 91.91 -13.44 30.04
N PRO A 162 91.53 -12.90 28.87
CA PRO A 162 92.37 -12.92 27.66
C PRO A 162 93.64 -12.07 27.79
N TYR A 163 93.77 -11.24 28.83
CA TYR A 163 94.92 -10.36 29.05
C TYR A 163 96.08 -10.99 29.85
N GLN A 164 95.89 -12.19 30.43
CA GLN A 164 96.98 -12.87 31.15
C GLN A 164 98.03 -13.54 30.23
N GLN A 165 97.81 -13.57 28.90
CA GLN A 165 98.76 -14.14 27.93
C GLN A 165 99.84 -13.17 27.42
N ILE A 166 99.82 -11.90 27.84
CA ILE A 166 100.81 -10.90 27.38
C ILE A 166 102.05 -10.98 28.28
N GLN A 167 103.03 -11.78 27.87
CA GLN A 167 104.36 -11.83 28.48
C GLN A 167 105.04 -10.44 28.37
N LYS A 168 105.32 -9.78 29.50
CA LYS A 168 106.14 -8.56 29.50
C LYS A 168 107.62 -8.94 29.29
N PRO A 169 108.35 -8.30 28.35
CA PRO A 169 109.74 -8.63 28.03
C PRO A 169 110.71 -8.30 29.18
N LYS A 170 111.75 -9.13 29.32
CA LYS A 170 112.83 -9.03 30.31
C LYS A 170 113.61 -7.71 30.15
N LEU A 171 113.67 -6.89 31.21
CA LEU A 171 114.66 -5.82 31.32
C LEU A 171 115.86 -6.30 32.15
N GLY A 172 116.96 -6.63 31.47
CA GLY A 172 118.22 -6.97 32.11
C GLY A 172 118.90 -5.73 32.65
N VAL A 173 119.11 -5.65 33.97
CA VAL A 173 119.99 -4.66 34.59
C VAL A 173 121.27 -5.37 35.01
N LYS A 174 122.31 -5.23 34.18
CA LYS A 174 123.70 -5.54 34.55
C LYS A 174 124.11 -4.56 35.66
N LYS A 175 124.66 -5.04 36.77
CA LYS A 175 125.48 -4.21 37.67
C LYS A 175 126.85 -4.83 37.84
N ALA A 176 127.79 -3.92 37.97
CA ALA A 176 129.19 -4.03 37.62
C ALA A 176 130.03 -4.84 38.62
N THR A 177 131.17 -5.21 38.09
CA THR A 177 132.29 -6.04 38.57
C THR A 177 133.15 -5.42 39.69
N ASN A 178 133.84 -6.34 40.38
CA ASN A 178 135.19 -6.25 41.00
C ASN A 178 135.39 -5.27 42.17
N ILE A 179 135.85 -5.77 43.32
CA ILE A 179 137.23 -6.11 43.71
C ILE A 179 137.16 -7.09 44.89
#